data_AF-A0A5B7GPX1-F1
#
_entry.id   AF-A0A5B7GPX1-F1
#
_cell.length_a   1.000
_cell.length_b   1.000
_cell.length_c   1.000
_cell.angle_alpha   90.00
_cell.angle_beta   90.00
_cell.angle_gamma   90.00
#
_symmetry.space_group_name_H-M   'P 1'
#
loop_
_entity.id
_entity.type
_entity.pdbx_description
1 polymer ?
#
loop_
_entity_poly.entity_id
_entity_poly.type
_entity_poly.pdbx_seq_one_letter_code
_entity_poly.pdbx_strand_id
1 'polypeptide(L)'
;MAAVQRPGTSQLPVSSRQCLDAFRRYRARARRVLKEVQRTSWKAYISSINVRAPLTDVFNNVRRITRKYSAPSLPVLLSVGRTVADPKTVADFFVEHFASVSQKDPAAPDGNRLAVVGWLACPCDLASEARGG
;
A
#
# COMPACT_ATOMS: atom_id res chain seq x y z
N MET A 1 45.11 0.94 -34.80
CA MET A 1 43.72 0.76 -34.33
C MET A 1 43.63 -0.57 -33.62
N ALA A 2 43.70 -0.58 -32.28
CA ALA A 2 43.60 -1.80 -31.49
C ALA A 2 42.13 -2.06 -31.16
N ALA A 3 41.60 -3.20 -31.60
CA ALA A 3 40.26 -3.64 -31.24
C ALA A 3 40.24 -4.01 -29.76
N VAL A 4 39.46 -3.28 -28.97
CA VAL A 4 39.14 -3.64 -27.59
C VAL A 4 38.15 -4.80 -27.65
N GLN A 5 38.65 -6.02 -27.52
CA GLN A 5 37.82 -7.21 -27.32
C GLN A 5 37.02 -7.02 -26.02
N ARG A 6 35.70 -6.87 -26.15
CA ARG A 6 34.79 -6.97 -24.99
C ARG A 6 34.80 -8.44 -24.52
N PRO A 7 35.14 -8.72 -23.25
CA PRO A 7 35.02 -10.06 -22.73
C PRO A 7 33.56 -10.48 -22.77
N GLY A 8 33.30 -11.59 -23.47
CA GLY A 8 31.98 -12.16 -23.65
C GLY A 8 31.30 -12.40 -22.31
N THR A 9 30.11 -11.84 -22.15
CA THR A 9 29.13 -12.30 -21.15
C THR A 9 28.55 -13.62 -21.61
N SER A 10 29.35 -14.68 -21.61
CA SER A 10 28.90 -16.06 -21.73
C SER A 10 28.86 -16.68 -20.33
N GLN A 11 27.86 -16.32 -19.53
CA GLN A 11 27.53 -17.05 -18.30
C GLN A 11 26.02 -17.01 -18.04
N LEU A 12 25.27 -17.88 -18.72
CA LEU A 12 24.13 -18.60 -18.12
C LEU A 12 24.19 -20.02 -18.72
N PRO A 13 24.27 -21.05 -17.86
CA PRO A 13 23.15 -21.36 -17.00
C PRO A 13 23.58 -21.40 -15.54
N VAL A 14 23.09 -20.46 -14.74
CA VAL A 14 23.07 -20.63 -13.28
C VAL A 14 22.30 -21.93 -13.04
N SER A 15 23.01 -22.99 -12.62
CA SER A 15 22.40 -24.28 -12.30
C SER A 15 21.17 -24.03 -11.43
N SER A 16 20.03 -24.65 -11.75
CA SER A 16 18.74 -24.40 -11.09
C SER A 16 18.83 -24.43 -9.56
N ARG A 17 19.74 -25.26 -9.01
CA ARG A 17 20.08 -25.31 -7.58
C ARG A 17 20.69 -24.01 -7.03
N GLN A 18 21.64 -23.42 -7.75
CA GLN A 18 22.26 -22.14 -7.37
C GLN A 18 21.24 -20.99 -7.40
N CYS A 19 20.28 -21.02 -8.33
CA CYS A 19 19.19 -20.05 -8.38
C CYS A 19 18.27 -20.15 -7.15
N LEU A 20 17.91 -21.37 -6.73
CA LEU A 20 17.10 -21.59 -5.52
C LEU A 20 17.83 -21.15 -4.25
N ASP A 21 19.14 -21.41 -4.15
CA ASP A 21 19.94 -20.97 -3.00
C ASP A 21 20.07 -19.46 -2.93
N ALA A 22 20.28 -18.79 -4.06
CA ALA A 22 20.24 -17.33 -4.13
C ALA A 22 18.87 -16.79 -3.69
N PHE A 23 17.76 -17.35 -4.21
CA PHE A 23 16.41 -16.96 -3.81
C PHE A 23 16.17 -17.14 -2.31
N ARG A 24 16.58 -18.26 -1.72
CA ARG A 24 16.47 -18.51 -0.27
C ARG A 24 17.25 -17.48 0.55
N ARG A 25 18.46 -17.12 0.11
CA ARG A 25 19.28 -16.06 0.74
C ARG A 25 18.59 -14.70 0.63
N TYR A 26 18.09 -14.32 -0.54
CA TYR A 26 17.35 -13.07 -0.72
C TYR A 26 16.08 -13.03 0.14
N ARG A 27 15.30 -14.10 0.16
CA ARG A 27 14.11 -14.22 1.01
C ARG A 27 14.45 -14.12 2.49
N ALA A 28 15.57 -14.72 2.93
CA ALA A 28 16.04 -14.59 4.31
C ALA A 28 16.46 -13.14 4.65
N ARG A 29 17.18 -12.48 3.74
CA ARG A 29 17.56 -11.06 3.88
C ARG A 29 16.32 -10.16 3.94
N ALA A 30 15.37 -10.32 3.02
CA ALA A 30 14.13 -9.55 3.01
C ALA A 30 13.33 -9.72 4.32
N ARG A 31 13.20 -10.95 4.83
CA ARG A 31 12.56 -11.20 6.13
C ARG A 31 13.29 -10.52 7.29
N ARG A 32 14.62 -10.52 7.27
CA ARG A 32 15.44 -9.84 8.29
C ARG A 32 15.21 -8.33 8.26
N VAL A 33 15.30 -7.72 7.07
CA VAL A 33 15.06 -6.27 6.89
C VAL A 33 13.67 -5.90 7.36
N LEU A 34 12.63 -6.65 6.95
CA LEU A 34 11.26 -6.39 7.38
C LEU A 34 11.12 -6.42 8.91
N LYS A 35 11.70 -7.43 9.58
CA LYS A 35 11.67 -7.53 11.05
C LYS A 35 12.41 -6.37 11.73
N GLU A 36 13.54 -5.93 11.17
CA GLU A 36 14.30 -4.82 11.73
C GLU A 36 13.55 -3.48 11.58
N VAL A 37 12.98 -3.23 10.40
CA VAL A 37 12.14 -2.04 10.14
C VAL A 37 10.91 -2.05 11.04
N GLN A 38 10.23 -3.20 11.20
CA GLN A 38 9.09 -3.32 12.12
C GLN A 38 9.50 -3.03 13.57
N ARG A 39 10.62 -3.59 14.03
CA ARG A 39 11.10 -3.39 15.41
C ARG A 39 11.46 -1.93 15.67
N THR A 40 12.18 -1.30 14.75
CA THR A 40 12.61 0.10 14.88
C THR A 40 11.42 1.06 14.83
N SER A 41 10.50 0.86 13.87
CA SER A 41 9.24 1.59 13.78
C SER A 41 8.40 1.45 15.06
N TRP A 42 8.29 0.23 15.62
CA TRP A 42 7.53 0.01 16.83
C TRP A 42 8.15 0.67 18.06
N LYS A 43 9.47 0.60 18.21
CA LYS A 43 10.19 1.32 19.28
C LYS A 43 9.92 2.83 19.19
N ALA A 44 10.05 3.41 17.99
CA ALA A 44 9.80 4.82 17.77
C ALA A 44 8.35 5.21 18.12
N TYR A 45 7.37 4.38 17.73
CA TYR A 45 5.98 4.58 18.11
C TYR A 45 5.78 4.57 19.63
N ILE A 46 6.27 3.54 20.34
CA ILE A 46 6.15 3.46 21.79
C ILE A 46 6.73 4.70 22.46
N SER A 47 7.91 5.17 22.01
CA SER A 47 8.54 6.38 22.51
C SER A 47 7.72 7.66 22.25
N SER A 48 6.81 7.66 21.29
CA SER A 48 5.94 8.80 20.96
C SER A 48 4.62 8.85 21.76
N ILE A 49 4.26 7.76 22.45
CA ILE A 49 3.01 7.68 23.23
C ILE A 49 3.07 8.68 24.38
N ASN A 50 2.04 9.51 24.48
CA ASN A 50 1.91 10.53 25.51
C ASN A 50 0.46 10.64 25.98
N VAL A 51 0.19 11.50 26.97
CA VAL A 51 -1.14 11.66 27.59
C VAL A 51 -2.24 12.06 26.60
N ARG A 52 -1.88 12.67 25.45
CA ARG A 52 -2.83 13.06 24.40
C ARG A 52 -3.14 11.92 23.42
N ALA A 53 -2.44 10.79 23.48
CA ALA A 53 -2.69 9.67 22.59
C ALA A 53 -4.01 8.98 22.98
N PRO A 54 -5.02 8.93 22.10
CA PRO A 54 -6.28 8.28 22.42
C PRO A 54 -6.05 6.78 22.56
N LEU A 55 -6.62 6.19 23.61
CA LEU A 55 -6.44 4.78 23.96
C LEU A 55 -6.82 3.84 22.82
N THR A 56 -7.85 4.21 22.05
CA THR A 56 -8.30 3.48 20.86
C THR A 56 -7.21 3.32 19.80
N ASP A 57 -6.44 4.39 19.54
CA ASP A 57 -5.37 4.36 18.54
C ASP A 57 -4.19 3.53 19.01
N VAL A 58 -3.89 3.57 20.30
CA VAL A 58 -2.87 2.70 20.92
C VAL A 58 -3.23 1.23 20.71
N PHE A 59 -4.45 0.83 21.05
CA PHE A 59 -4.92 -0.54 20.84
C PHE A 59 -5.05 -0.93 19.37
N ASN A 60 -5.40 0.00 18.48
CA ASN A 60 -5.38 -0.24 17.03
C ASN A 60 -3.97 -0.55 16.54
N ASN A 61 -2.96 0.22 16.96
CA ASN A 61 -1.56 -0.02 16.59
C ASN A 61 -1.01 -1.33 17.17
N VAL A 62 -1.36 -1.68 18.42
CA VAL A 62 -1.03 -2.99 19.01
C VAL A 62 -1.63 -4.14 18.21
N ARG A 63 -2.90 -4.02 17.79
CA ARG A 63 -3.55 -5.01 16.93
C ARG A 63 -2.87 -5.13 15.56
N ARG A 64 -2.41 -4.02 14.96
CA ARG A 64 -1.70 -4.03 13.67
C ARG A 64 -0.40 -4.84 13.74
N ILE A 65 0.37 -4.69 14.81
CA ILE A 65 1.66 -5.37 14.97
C ILE A 65 1.50 -6.84 15.31
N THR A 66 0.49 -7.17 16.11
CA THR A 66 0.13 -8.57 16.39
C THR A 66 -0.59 -9.24 15.21
N ARG A 67 -0.82 -8.52 14.10
CA ARG A 67 -1.58 -8.96 12.92
C ARG A 67 -3.02 -9.39 13.23
N LYS A 68 -3.58 -8.88 14.31
CA LYS A 68 -4.98 -9.09 14.75
C LYS A 68 -5.88 -7.91 14.38
N TYR A 69 -5.36 -6.94 13.64
CA TYR A 69 -6.13 -5.79 13.19
C TYR A 69 -7.06 -6.23 12.07
N SER A 70 -8.36 -6.08 12.30
CA SER A 70 -9.35 -6.07 11.24
C SER A 70 -9.48 -4.65 10.74
N ALA A 71 -9.39 -4.45 9.43
CA ALA A 71 -9.76 -3.18 8.83
C ALA A 71 -11.23 -2.88 9.20
N PRO A 72 -11.58 -1.60 9.45
CA PRO A 72 -12.98 -1.22 9.53
C PRO A 72 -13.69 -1.60 8.23
N SER A 73 -14.95 -1.99 8.35
CA SER A 73 -15.80 -2.28 7.21
C SER A 73 -15.82 -1.08 6.26
N LEU A 74 -15.91 -1.36 4.96
CA LEU A 74 -16.02 -0.33 3.93
C LEU A 74 -17.15 0.66 4.27
N PRO A 75 -16.97 1.95 3.94
CA PRO A 75 -17.97 2.97 4.24
C PRO A 75 -19.27 2.62 3.54
N VAL A 76 -20.34 2.65 4.33
CA VAL A 76 -21.70 2.40 3.87
C VAL A 76 -22.33 3.74 3.56
N LEU A 77 -22.82 3.92 2.33
CA LEU A 77 -23.48 5.16 1.93
C LEU A 77 -24.95 5.13 2.35
N LEU A 78 -25.42 6.24 2.92
CA LEU A 78 -26.85 6.49 3.16
C LEU A 78 -27.37 7.35 2.00
N SER A 79 -28.08 6.72 1.06
CA SER A 79 -28.70 7.40 -0.07
C SER A 79 -30.22 7.24 0.02
N VAL A 80 -30.94 8.37 0.12
CA VAL A 80 -32.42 8.43 0.15
C VAL A 80 -33.02 7.47 1.21
N GLY A 81 -32.43 7.45 2.40
CA GLY A 81 -32.89 6.60 3.52
C GLY A 81 -32.60 5.11 3.37
N ARG A 82 -31.85 4.69 2.34
CA ARG A 82 -31.36 3.32 2.17
C ARG A 82 -29.86 3.22 2.44
N THR A 83 -29.50 2.16 3.13
CA THR A 83 -28.12 1.81 3.49
C THR A 83 -27.50 0.98 2.35
N VAL A 84 -26.53 1.54 1.65
CA VAL A 84 -25.83 0.88 0.52
C VAL A 84 -24.43 0.48 0.97
N ALA A 85 -24.23 -0.83 1.15
CA ALA A 85 -22.96 -1.41 1.60
C ALA A 85 -22.21 -2.17 0.48
N ASP A 86 -22.83 -2.36 -0.69
CA ASP A 86 -22.18 -3.02 -1.82
C ASP A 86 -21.08 -2.13 -2.41
N PRO A 87 -19.81 -2.58 -2.46
CA PRO A 87 -18.69 -1.74 -2.87
C PRO A 87 -18.79 -1.21 -4.31
N LYS A 88 -19.36 -1.98 -5.24
CA LYS A 88 -19.53 -1.54 -6.63
C LYS A 88 -20.54 -0.40 -6.69
N THR A 89 -21.69 -0.62 -6.08
CA THR A 89 -22.76 0.39 -6.02
C THR A 89 -22.27 1.68 -5.33
N VAL A 90 -21.48 1.57 -4.26
CA VAL A 90 -20.85 2.72 -3.58
C VAL A 90 -19.91 3.48 -4.52
N ALA A 91 -19.08 2.78 -5.30
CA ALA A 91 -18.19 3.40 -6.27
C ALA A 91 -18.97 4.12 -7.39
N ASP A 92 -20.03 3.50 -7.90
CA ASP A 92 -20.89 4.08 -8.93
C ASP A 92 -21.53 5.39 -8.44
N PHE A 93 -22.03 5.42 -7.19
CA PHE A 93 -22.54 6.65 -6.57
C PHE A 93 -21.49 7.76 -6.49
N PHE A 94 -20.23 7.43 -6.17
CA PHE A 94 -19.16 8.42 -6.18
C PHE A 94 -18.92 8.95 -7.60
N VAL A 95 -18.85 8.07 -8.60
CA VAL A 95 -18.66 8.47 -10.00
C VAL A 95 -19.77 9.41 -10.45
N GLU A 96 -21.02 9.05 -10.21
CA GLU A 96 -22.19 9.88 -10.57
C GLU A 96 -22.19 11.23 -9.84
N HIS A 97 -21.95 11.23 -8.52
CA HIS A 97 -21.91 12.45 -7.73
C HIS A 97 -20.82 13.40 -8.24
N PHE A 98 -19.58 12.92 -8.41
CA PHE A 98 -18.49 13.76 -8.90
C PHE A 98 -18.69 14.21 -10.35
N ALA A 99 -19.27 13.39 -11.22
CA ALA A 99 -19.62 13.79 -12.59
C ALA A 99 -20.66 14.92 -12.58
N SER A 100 -21.68 14.82 -11.73
CA SER A 100 -22.73 15.83 -11.61
C SER A 100 -22.21 17.17 -11.08
N VAL A 101 -21.32 17.14 -10.08
CA VAL A 101 -20.67 18.34 -9.53
C VAL A 101 -19.76 18.97 -10.57
N SER A 102 -18.97 18.16 -11.27
CA SER A 102 -18.05 18.63 -12.32
C SER A 102 -18.75 19.26 -13.53
N GLN A 103 -19.98 18.88 -13.83
CA GLN A 103 -20.76 19.48 -14.93
C GLN A 103 -21.45 20.79 -14.53
N LYS A 104 -21.64 21.01 -13.22
CA LYS A 104 -22.37 22.17 -12.68
C LYS A 104 -21.51 23.42 -12.49
N ASP A 105 -20.20 23.31 -12.74
CA ASP A 105 -19.26 24.44 -12.75
C ASP A 105 -18.95 24.90 -14.20
N PRO A 106 -19.67 25.87 -14.77
CA PRO A 106 -19.35 26.45 -16.08
C PRO A 106 -18.31 27.58 -15.98
N ALA A 107 -17.25 27.41 -15.18
CA ALA A 107 -16.25 28.47 -15.02
C ALA A 107 -14.85 27.93 -14.66
N ALA A 108 -14.15 27.36 -15.65
CA ALA A 108 -12.70 27.51 -15.74
C ALA A 108 -12.24 27.22 -17.18
N PRO A 109 -11.62 28.19 -17.87
CA PRO A 109 -10.94 27.91 -19.13
C PRO A 109 -9.66 27.12 -18.81
N ASP A 110 -9.52 26.02 -19.54
CA ASP A 110 -8.28 25.49 -20.07
C ASP A 110 -7.17 25.05 -19.10
N GLY A 111 -6.96 23.74 -19.09
CA GLY A 111 -5.63 23.15 -18.96
C GLY A 111 -5.14 22.92 -17.55
N ASN A 112 -5.65 21.88 -16.89
CA ASN A 112 -4.86 20.95 -16.07
C ASN A 112 -5.73 19.78 -15.62
N ARG A 113 -5.86 18.78 -16.49
CA ARG A 113 -6.37 17.47 -16.08
C ARG A 113 -5.25 16.73 -15.34
N LEU A 114 -5.60 16.25 -14.13
CA LEU A 114 -4.85 15.35 -13.25
C LEU A 114 -3.83 16.01 -12.31
N ALA A 115 -4.35 16.57 -11.21
CA ALA A 115 -3.70 16.45 -9.92
C ALA A 115 -4.74 15.96 -8.90
N VAL A 116 -5.13 14.68 -9.02
CA VAL A 116 -5.68 13.99 -7.85
C VAL A 116 -4.50 13.84 -6.90
N VAL A 117 -4.53 14.69 -5.87
CA VAL A 117 -3.64 14.71 -4.73
C VAL A 117 -3.39 13.28 -4.28
N GLY A 118 -2.17 12.80 -4.49
CA GLY A 118 -1.68 11.56 -3.93
C GLY A 118 -1.70 11.65 -2.41
N TRP A 119 -2.79 11.19 -1.81
CA TRP A 119 -2.80 10.85 -0.41
C TRP A 119 -1.79 9.71 -0.22
N LEU A 120 -0.84 9.93 0.68
CA LEU A 120 0.19 8.96 1.03
C LEU A 120 -0.45 7.60 1.34
N ALA A 121 -0.36 6.68 0.39
CA ALA A 121 -0.49 5.27 0.68
C ALA A 121 0.67 4.91 1.63
N CYS A 122 0.30 4.61 2.86
CA CYS A 122 1.24 4.14 3.87
C CYS A 122 1.88 2.83 3.32
N PRO A 123 3.21 2.65 3.38
CA PRO A 123 3.90 1.50 2.77
C PRO A 123 3.44 0.10 3.25
N CYS A 124 2.53 0.02 4.22
CA CYS A 124 2.05 -1.22 4.82
C CYS A 124 0.92 -1.90 4.02
N ASP A 125 0.16 -1.17 3.19
CA ASP A 125 -1.01 -1.76 2.49
C ASP A 125 -0.63 -2.59 1.25
N LEU A 126 0.59 -2.42 0.72
CA LEU A 126 1.05 -3.17 -0.47
C LEU A 126 1.43 -4.63 -0.18
N ALA A 127 1.41 -5.07 1.09
CA ALA A 127 1.82 -6.41 1.50
C ALA A 127 0.66 -7.41 1.69
N SER A 128 -0.61 -6.96 1.60
CA SER A 128 -1.79 -7.81 1.83
C SER A 128 -2.33 -8.46 0.54
N GLU A 129 -2.04 -7.87 -0.64
CA GLU A 129 -2.56 -8.34 -1.94
C GLU A 129 -1.68 -9.44 -2.57
N ALA A 130 -1.19 -10.38 -1.77
CA ALA A 130 -0.41 -11.51 -2.26
C ALA A 130 -0.66 -12.76 -1.41
N ARG A 131 -1.94 -13.14 -1.28
CA ARG A 131 -2.40 -14.50 -0.94
C ARG A 131 -3.93 -14.57 -0.95
N GLY A 132 -4.48 -14.68 -2.16
CA GLY A 132 -5.81 -15.23 -2.40
C GLY A 132 -5.65 -16.33 -3.44
N GLY A 133 -5.61 -17.58 -2.98
CA GLY A 133 -5.48 -18.80 -3.75
C GLY A 133 -5.75 -19.97 -2.82
#